data_AF-A0AA96I3T0-F1
#
_entry.id   AF-A0AA96I3T0-F1
#
_cell.length_a   1.000
_cell.length_b   1.000
_cell.length_c   1.000
_cell.angle_alpha   90.00
_cell.angle_beta   90.00
_cell.angle_gamma   90.00
#
_symmetry.space_group_name_H-M   'P 1'
#
loop_
_entity.id
_entity.type
_entity.pdbx_description
1 polymer ?
#
loop_
_entity_poly.entity_id
_entity_poly.type
_entity_poly.pdbx_seq_one_letter_code
_entity_poly.pdbx_strand_id
1 'polypeptide(L)'
;MKLQLFIVLIFSFLFFGCSSKPLDPVSFDRVNKDISFTKDIKPILDNRCVSCHSCYNSPCQLNLGSFSGLDRGASKDLVYDTRIKSVNPTRLFVDALNTKDWRDKGFFSMTDKMEDTNSSIMMQYLFEKDRNPKLEGKYSPETDKLSCVKNKEELEDYLEVNPHKAMPYGFPGLSKNEYNTIMTWLDNGAIDDTPKDTINDFEKAQIKKYEDFFNDKSIKNQVTARYIYEHLFLAHISFDDNSKNFFQIIRSSTPSGIEAKIIPTRFPYDEIKEKFYYRLQKVEGTIVHKTHMVVKFNDEKLRFYKDTFIKPNWEEGPFI
;
A
#
# COMPACT_ATOMS: atom_id res chain seq x y z
N MET A 1 34.84 38.57 37.67
CA MET A 1 34.69 38.79 36.21
C MET A 1 35.34 37.72 35.34
N LYS A 2 36.61 37.32 35.54
CA LYS A 2 37.26 36.33 34.64
C LYS A 2 36.64 34.92 34.64
N LEU A 3 36.09 34.46 35.78
CA LEU A 3 35.47 33.13 35.89
C LEU A 3 34.07 33.05 35.24
N GLN A 4 33.28 34.14 35.32
CA GLN A 4 31.97 34.23 34.66
C GLN A 4 32.09 34.26 33.14
N LEU A 5 33.09 34.97 32.58
CA LEU A 5 33.36 34.93 31.15
C LEU A 5 33.78 33.53 30.66
N PHE A 6 34.52 32.78 31.48
CA PHE A 6 34.94 31.41 31.14
C PHE A 6 33.76 30.42 31.16
N ILE A 7 32.84 30.56 32.12
CA ILE A 7 31.62 29.74 32.20
C ILE A 7 30.68 30.06 31.03
N VAL A 8 30.55 31.33 30.63
CA VAL A 8 29.75 31.74 29.45
C VAL A 8 30.36 31.19 28.15
N LEU A 9 31.68 31.17 28.01
CA LEU A 9 32.36 30.59 26.85
C LEU A 9 32.21 29.07 26.77
N ILE A 10 32.31 28.35 27.90
CA ILE A 10 32.08 26.90 27.97
C ILE A 10 30.61 26.57 27.67
N PHE A 11 29.65 27.33 28.18
CA PHE A 11 28.24 27.15 27.84
C PHE A 11 27.95 27.49 26.37
N SER A 12 28.59 28.50 25.77
CA SER A 12 28.44 28.79 24.33
C SER A 12 28.97 27.66 23.44
N PHE A 13 30.02 26.94 23.85
CA PHE A 13 30.49 25.75 23.13
C PHE A 13 29.58 24.52 23.29
N LEU A 14 28.80 24.45 24.37
CA LEU A 14 27.78 23.40 24.57
C LEU A 14 26.50 23.64 23.74
N PHE A 15 26.32 24.84 23.17
CA PHE A 15 25.19 25.19 22.29
C PHE A 15 25.52 25.23 20.80
N PHE A 16 26.74 24.85 20.38
CA PHE A 16 26.96 24.44 19.00
C PHE A 16 26.33 23.06 18.82
N GLY A 17 25.02 23.06 18.60
CA GLY A 17 24.25 21.86 18.29
C GLY A 17 24.93 21.09 17.16
N CYS A 18 24.92 19.76 17.26
CA CYS A 18 25.26 18.88 16.16
C CYS A 18 24.35 19.23 14.98
N SER A 19 24.84 20.03 14.05
CA SER A 19 24.20 20.20 12.75
C SER A 19 24.58 18.97 11.94
N SER A 20 23.57 18.19 11.54
CA SER A 20 23.71 17.12 10.56
C SER A 20 24.38 17.62 9.30
N LYS A 21 25.13 16.75 8.62
CA LYS A 21 25.64 17.07 7.29
C LYS A 21 24.45 17.30 6.34
N PRO A 22 24.37 18.44 5.63
CA PRO A 22 23.27 18.70 4.71
C PRO A 22 23.26 17.68 3.56
N LEU A 23 22.07 17.35 3.06
CA LEU A 23 21.94 16.45 1.90
C LEU A 23 22.60 17.05 0.67
N ASP A 24 23.32 16.21 -0.06
CA ASP A 24 23.85 16.60 -1.36
C ASP A 24 22.69 16.81 -2.35
N PRO A 25 22.77 17.82 -3.25
CA PRO A 25 21.75 18.03 -4.26
C PRO A 25 21.62 16.82 -5.19
N VAL A 26 20.39 16.34 -5.34
CA VAL A 26 20.07 15.22 -6.22
C VAL A 26 20.45 15.54 -7.67
N SER A 27 21.17 14.64 -8.32
CA SER A 27 21.57 14.76 -9.73
C SER A 27 21.05 13.58 -10.55
N PHE A 28 20.47 13.86 -11.72
CA PHE A 28 19.98 12.89 -12.69
C PHE A 28 19.88 13.52 -14.08
N ASP A 29 19.91 12.72 -15.14
CA ASP A 29 19.67 13.22 -16.49
C ASP A 29 18.16 13.25 -16.75
N ARG A 30 17.63 14.42 -17.09
CA ARG A 30 16.21 14.57 -17.40
C ARG A 30 15.88 13.83 -18.68
N VAL A 31 14.88 12.95 -18.62
CA VAL A 31 14.38 12.24 -19.80
C VAL A 31 13.43 13.16 -20.58
N ASN A 32 13.71 13.39 -21.86
CA ASN A 32 12.88 14.25 -22.72
C ASN A 32 11.70 13.49 -23.34
N LYS A 33 10.78 13.02 -22.48
CA LYS A 33 9.47 12.45 -22.87
C LYS A 33 8.48 12.59 -21.72
N ASP A 34 7.19 12.51 -22.05
CA ASP A 34 6.15 12.33 -21.04
C ASP A 34 6.27 10.93 -20.41
N ILE A 35 6.29 10.87 -19.08
CA ILE A 35 6.50 9.62 -18.34
C ILE A 35 5.17 9.15 -17.77
N SER A 36 4.76 7.95 -18.17
CA SER A 36 3.53 7.30 -17.74
C SER A 36 3.77 6.50 -16.46
N PHE A 37 2.93 6.69 -15.43
CA PHE A 37 3.03 5.86 -14.24
C PHE A 37 2.82 4.38 -14.59
N THR A 38 1.75 4.08 -15.33
CA THR A 38 1.39 2.70 -15.66
C THR A 38 2.35 2.00 -16.61
N LYS A 39 2.89 2.71 -17.61
CA LYS A 39 3.75 2.10 -18.65
C LYS A 39 5.24 2.15 -18.31
N ASP A 40 5.72 3.24 -17.70
CA ASP A 40 7.15 3.47 -17.49
C ASP A 40 7.57 3.21 -16.04
N ILE A 41 6.81 3.70 -15.06
CA ILE A 41 7.22 3.67 -13.64
C ILE A 41 6.85 2.37 -12.95
N LYS A 42 5.60 1.94 -13.13
CA LYS A 42 5.05 0.75 -12.49
C LYS A 42 5.90 -0.50 -12.76
N PRO A 43 6.38 -0.79 -13.99
CA PRO A 43 7.28 -1.92 -14.20
C PRO A 43 8.59 -1.83 -13.42
N ILE A 44 9.12 -0.63 -13.19
CA ILE A 44 10.34 -0.44 -12.40
C ILE A 44 10.03 -0.72 -10.92
N LEU A 45 8.95 -0.15 -10.38
CA LEU A 45 8.53 -0.41 -8.99
C LEU A 45 8.24 -1.90 -8.76
N ASP A 46 7.54 -2.54 -9.69
CA ASP A 46 7.19 -3.96 -9.62
C ASP A 46 8.44 -4.85 -9.57
N ASN A 47 9.46 -4.54 -10.39
CA ASN A 47 10.69 -5.33 -10.46
C ASN A 47 11.71 -5.02 -9.37
N ARG A 48 11.71 -3.80 -8.81
CA ARG A 48 12.79 -3.30 -7.94
C ARG A 48 12.37 -3.04 -6.50
N CYS A 49 11.08 -2.88 -6.23
CA CYS A 49 10.60 -2.36 -4.95
C CYS A 49 9.46 -3.19 -4.33
N VAL A 50 8.53 -3.68 -5.14
CA VAL A 50 7.28 -4.34 -4.70
C VAL A 50 7.52 -5.63 -3.92
N SER A 51 8.64 -6.35 -4.12
CA SER A 51 8.96 -7.52 -3.30
C SER A 51 8.90 -7.22 -1.80
N CYS A 52 9.49 -6.10 -1.40
CA CYS A 52 9.51 -5.59 -0.02
C CYS A 52 8.33 -4.65 0.28
N HIS A 53 7.90 -3.83 -0.69
CA HIS A 53 6.90 -2.76 -0.53
C HIS A 53 5.56 -3.09 -1.21
N SER A 54 4.80 -4.05 -0.71
CA SER A 54 3.52 -4.45 -1.32
C SER A 54 2.44 -4.95 -0.37
N CYS A 55 2.67 -4.92 0.94
CA CYS A 55 1.70 -5.43 1.89
C CYS A 55 1.74 -4.65 3.20
N TYR A 56 0.84 -5.01 4.11
CA TYR A 56 0.64 -4.28 5.35
C TYR A 56 1.89 -4.21 6.24
N ASN A 57 2.75 -5.24 6.17
CA ASN A 57 4.01 -5.33 6.91
C ASN A 57 5.23 -4.83 6.12
N SER A 58 5.02 -4.13 5.00
CA SER A 58 6.13 -3.49 4.30
C SER A 58 6.87 -2.49 5.20
N PRO A 59 8.19 -2.28 5.01
CA PRO A 59 8.96 -1.31 5.77
C PRO A 59 8.29 0.07 5.77
N CYS A 60 8.11 0.65 6.96
CA CYS A 60 7.39 1.89 7.20
C CYS A 60 5.97 1.91 6.65
N GLN A 61 5.36 0.73 6.49
CA GLN A 61 4.08 0.51 5.81
C GLN A 61 4.01 1.03 4.37
N LEU A 62 5.11 1.44 3.75
CA LEU A 62 5.13 1.99 2.39
C LEU A 62 4.79 0.89 1.39
N ASN A 63 3.75 1.11 0.59
CA ASN A 63 3.30 0.16 -0.44
C ASN A 63 3.47 0.78 -1.82
N LEU A 64 4.24 0.13 -2.69
CA LEU A 64 4.59 0.60 -4.03
C LEU A 64 3.90 -0.20 -5.13
N GLY A 65 2.95 -1.08 -4.78
CA GLY A 65 2.22 -1.91 -5.74
C GLY A 65 1.13 -1.16 -6.52
N SER A 66 0.70 0.01 -6.04
CA SER A 66 -0.27 0.87 -6.71
C SER A 66 0.05 2.34 -6.48
N PHE A 67 -0.49 3.22 -7.32
CA PHE A 67 -0.35 4.65 -7.12
C PHE A 67 -0.96 5.09 -5.78
N SER A 68 -2.16 4.62 -5.44
CA SER A 68 -2.80 4.90 -4.14
C SER A 68 -1.98 4.40 -2.94
N GLY A 69 -1.21 3.31 -3.11
CA GLY A 69 -0.24 2.84 -2.12
C GLY A 69 0.90 3.83 -1.90
N LEU A 70 1.43 4.37 -3.00
CA LEU A 70 2.50 5.38 -2.98
C LEU A 70 1.99 6.71 -2.40
N ASP A 71 0.81 7.17 -2.82
CA ASP A 71 0.18 8.40 -2.33
C ASP A 71 -0.13 8.34 -0.82
N ARG A 72 -0.60 7.18 -0.33
CA ARG A 72 -0.71 6.94 1.13
C ARG A 72 0.61 7.26 1.83
N GLY A 73 1.73 6.86 1.24
CA GLY A 73 3.08 7.16 1.74
C GLY A 73 3.53 6.21 2.84
N ALA A 74 4.42 6.69 3.69
CA ALA A 74 5.01 5.92 4.79
C ALA A 74 4.46 6.34 6.15
N SER A 75 4.62 5.49 7.15
CA SER A 75 4.23 5.71 8.54
C SER A 75 5.37 5.36 9.49
N LYS A 76 5.42 6.06 10.63
CA LYS A 76 6.30 5.71 11.75
C LYS A 76 5.70 4.67 12.69
N ASP A 77 4.43 4.30 12.47
CA ASP A 77 3.74 3.35 13.32
C ASP A 77 4.41 1.97 13.28
N LEU A 78 4.77 1.48 14.46
CA LEU A 78 5.38 0.18 14.62
C LEU A 78 4.33 -0.92 14.45
N VAL A 79 4.20 -1.52 13.28
CA VAL A 79 3.19 -2.57 13.04
C VAL A 79 3.33 -3.73 14.03
N TYR A 80 4.56 -4.21 14.25
CA TYR A 80 4.90 -5.26 15.21
C TYR A 80 5.43 -4.66 16.50
N ASP A 81 4.50 -4.32 17.39
CA ASP A 81 4.80 -3.83 18.74
C ASP A 81 4.00 -4.64 19.76
N THR A 82 4.49 -4.67 20.99
CA THR A 82 3.81 -5.37 22.09
C THR A 82 2.69 -4.48 22.62
N ARG A 83 1.44 -4.88 22.41
CA ARG A 83 0.27 -4.05 22.76
C ARG A 83 -0.79 -4.81 23.53
N ILE A 84 -1.41 -4.12 24.49
CA ILE A 84 -2.58 -4.61 25.23
C ILE A 84 -3.88 -4.40 24.43
N LYS A 85 -3.91 -3.40 23.55
CA LYS A 85 -5.06 -3.06 22.72
C LYS A 85 -4.71 -3.12 21.24
N SER A 86 -5.69 -3.50 20.43
CA SER A 86 -5.52 -3.52 18.98
C SER A 86 -5.43 -2.10 18.40
N VAL A 87 -4.56 -1.91 17.42
CA VAL A 87 -4.44 -0.65 16.66
C VAL A 87 -5.53 -0.54 15.59
N ASN A 88 -5.82 0.68 15.16
CA ASN A 88 -6.74 0.91 14.04
C ASN A 88 -6.12 0.39 12.72
N PRO A 89 -6.88 -0.32 11.88
CA PRO A 89 -6.39 -0.75 10.57
C PRO A 89 -6.06 0.42 9.64
N THR A 90 -5.10 0.19 8.74
CA THR A 90 -4.64 1.14 7.72
C THR A 90 -4.57 0.49 6.32
N ARG A 91 -5.55 -0.37 6.01
CA ARG A 91 -5.71 -1.07 4.73
C ARG A 91 -6.02 -0.07 3.62
N LEU A 92 -5.28 -0.19 2.52
CA LEU A 92 -5.52 0.60 1.31
C LEU A 92 -6.94 0.37 0.79
N PHE A 93 -7.54 1.43 0.25
CA PHE A 93 -8.89 1.45 -0.33
C PHE A 93 -10.05 1.20 0.66
N VAL A 94 -9.76 0.93 1.93
CA VAL A 94 -10.76 0.58 2.95
C VAL A 94 -10.79 1.62 4.07
N ASP A 95 -9.64 1.87 4.69
CA ASP A 95 -9.60 2.65 5.94
C ASP A 95 -9.43 4.17 5.71
N ALA A 96 -9.08 4.59 4.50
CA ALA A 96 -9.00 5.98 4.03
C ALA A 96 -9.08 6.01 2.49
N LEU A 97 -9.63 7.10 1.92
CA LEU A 97 -9.99 7.17 0.49
C LEU A 97 -9.19 8.21 -0.31
N ASN A 98 -8.50 9.13 0.36
CA ASN A 98 -7.74 10.19 -0.29
C ASN A 98 -6.47 10.56 0.51
N THR A 99 -5.59 11.33 -0.11
CA THR A 99 -4.32 11.79 0.49
C THR A 99 -4.53 12.43 1.85
N LYS A 100 -5.53 13.32 2.00
CA LYS A 100 -5.78 14.03 3.26
C LYS A 100 -6.12 13.06 4.38
N ASP A 101 -7.00 12.10 4.13
CA ASP A 101 -7.38 11.08 5.13
C ASP A 101 -6.15 10.28 5.62
N TRP A 102 -5.19 10.01 4.73
CA TRP A 102 -3.93 9.34 5.09
C TRP A 102 -3.02 10.22 5.93
N ARG A 103 -2.91 11.52 5.61
CA ARG A 103 -2.15 12.48 6.42
C ARG A 103 -2.76 12.65 7.81
N ASP A 104 -4.09 12.67 7.92
CA ASP A 104 -4.82 12.71 9.20
C ASP A 104 -4.54 11.44 10.05
N LYS A 105 -4.24 10.31 9.41
CA LYS A 105 -3.80 9.05 10.06
C LYS A 105 -2.30 8.99 10.36
N GLY A 106 -1.56 10.08 10.16
CA GLY A 106 -0.13 10.17 10.49
C GLY A 106 0.83 9.63 9.42
N PHE A 107 0.32 9.23 8.25
CA PHE A 107 1.19 8.91 7.12
C PHE A 107 1.80 10.20 6.53
N PHE A 108 2.97 10.08 5.91
CA PHE A 108 3.68 11.19 5.27
C PHE A 108 4.15 10.81 3.86
N SER A 109 4.26 11.82 3.00
CA SER A 109 4.63 11.62 1.60
C SER A 109 6.10 11.24 1.47
N MET A 110 6.38 10.32 0.54
CA MET A 110 7.74 9.99 0.12
C MET A 110 8.12 10.67 -1.20
N THR A 111 7.14 11.26 -1.89
CA THR A 111 7.26 11.82 -3.24
C THR A 111 7.20 13.33 -3.28
N ASP A 112 6.64 13.97 -2.25
CA ASP A 112 6.56 15.43 -2.17
C ASP A 112 7.96 16.02 -1.97
N LYS A 113 8.18 17.21 -2.53
CA LYS A 113 9.43 17.95 -2.32
C LYS A 113 9.55 18.33 -0.85
N MET A 114 10.71 18.07 -0.26
CA MET A 114 10.98 18.47 1.12
C MET A 114 11.13 20.00 1.22
N GLU A 115 10.91 20.54 2.41
CA GLU A 115 11.06 21.97 2.67
C GLU A 115 12.48 22.44 2.31
N ASP A 116 12.56 23.58 1.62
CA ASP A 116 13.80 24.19 1.13
C ASP A 116 14.67 23.28 0.25
N THR A 117 14.08 22.27 -0.39
CA THR A 117 14.75 21.44 -1.40
C THR A 117 13.91 21.26 -2.66
N ASN A 118 14.57 20.85 -3.75
CA ASN A 118 13.88 20.42 -4.98
C ASN A 118 13.74 18.89 -5.06
N SER A 119 13.96 18.16 -3.97
CA SER A 119 13.97 16.70 -3.95
C SER A 119 13.04 16.12 -2.89
N SER A 120 12.47 14.96 -3.19
CA SER A 120 11.71 14.17 -2.23
C SER A 120 12.61 13.19 -1.47
N ILE A 121 12.09 12.62 -0.38
CA ILE A 121 12.79 11.56 0.38
C ILE A 121 13.11 10.37 -0.54
N MET A 122 12.17 9.98 -1.42
CA MET A 122 12.40 8.90 -2.38
C MET A 122 13.51 9.24 -3.38
N MET A 123 13.55 10.46 -3.90
CA MET A 123 14.64 10.91 -4.79
C MET A 123 16.00 10.81 -4.11
N GLN A 124 16.09 11.24 -2.85
CA GLN A 124 17.35 11.19 -2.09
C GLN A 124 17.81 9.76 -1.82
N TYR A 125 16.89 8.86 -1.44
CA TYR A 125 17.25 7.45 -1.26
C TYR A 125 17.75 6.79 -2.54
N LEU A 126 17.20 7.15 -3.70
CA LEU A 126 17.67 6.62 -4.99
C LEU A 126 19.03 7.23 -5.38
N PHE A 127 19.20 8.52 -5.15
CA PHE A 127 20.45 9.24 -5.44
C PHE A 127 21.61 8.73 -4.59
N GLU A 128 21.40 8.57 -3.28
CA GLU A 128 22.44 8.05 -2.39
C GLU A 128 22.84 6.61 -2.73
N LYS A 129 21.90 5.81 -3.25
CA LYS A 129 22.22 4.47 -3.73
C LYS A 129 23.08 4.50 -5.00
N ASP A 130 22.82 5.44 -5.90
CA ASP A 130 23.62 5.63 -7.11
C ASP A 130 25.04 6.11 -6.79
N ARG A 131 25.18 7.00 -5.80
CA ARG A 131 26.49 7.50 -5.33
C ARG A 131 27.28 6.48 -4.54
N ASN A 132 26.60 5.67 -3.74
CA ASN A 132 27.19 4.66 -2.87
C ASN A 132 26.72 3.25 -3.26
N PRO A 133 27.10 2.74 -4.47
CA PRO A 133 26.55 1.50 -5.00
C PRO A 133 27.09 0.24 -4.30
N LYS A 134 28.15 0.39 -3.49
CA LYS A 134 28.82 -0.71 -2.79
C LYS A 134 27.81 -1.48 -1.93
N LEU A 135 27.77 -2.80 -2.14
CA LEU A 135 27.01 -3.72 -1.30
C LEU A 135 27.92 -4.20 -0.17
N GLU A 136 27.66 -3.77 1.06
CA GLU A 136 28.39 -4.27 2.23
C GLU A 136 27.66 -5.48 2.83
N GLY A 137 28.36 -6.61 3.04
CA GLY A 137 27.77 -7.86 3.53
C GLY A 137 27.22 -7.84 4.98
N LYS A 138 27.03 -6.66 5.58
CA LYS A 138 26.44 -6.47 6.92
C LYS A 138 24.93 -6.20 6.88
N TYR A 139 24.29 -6.26 5.72
CA TYR A 139 22.84 -6.09 5.62
C TYR A 139 22.11 -7.23 6.34
N SER A 140 21.33 -6.89 7.37
CA SER A 140 20.44 -7.85 8.02
C SER A 140 19.04 -7.25 8.14
N PRO A 141 18.22 -7.34 7.08
CA PRO A 141 16.87 -6.77 7.07
C PRO A 141 15.98 -7.27 8.22
N GLU A 142 16.25 -8.48 8.73
CA GLU A 142 15.48 -9.10 9.83
C GLU A 142 15.86 -8.56 11.22
N THR A 143 17.08 -8.06 11.40
CA THR A 143 17.59 -7.60 12.71
C THR A 143 17.87 -6.12 12.77
N ASP A 144 18.02 -5.47 11.61
CA ASP A 144 18.19 -4.04 11.51
C ASP A 144 16.95 -3.32 12.03
N LYS A 145 17.18 -2.33 12.90
CA LYS A 145 16.11 -1.47 13.38
C LYS A 145 15.58 -0.63 12.23
N LEU A 146 14.31 -0.86 11.90
CA LEU A 146 13.58 -0.06 10.92
C LEU A 146 13.53 1.41 11.36
N SER A 147 14.03 2.30 10.51
CA SER A 147 13.98 3.75 10.71
C SER A 147 13.15 4.39 9.60
N CYS A 148 12.06 5.06 9.99
CA CYS A 148 11.10 5.66 9.06
C CYS A 148 11.25 7.19 9.11
N VAL A 149 12.11 7.70 8.24
CA VAL A 149 12.39 9.15 8.14
C VAL A 149 11.21 9.87 7.52
N LYS A 150 10.78 10.98 8.13
CA LYS A 150 9.58 11.73 7.72
C LYS A 150 9.88 13.05 7.01
N ASN A 151 11.04 13.64 7.23
CA ASN A 151 11.41 14.97 6.74
C ASN A 151 12.91 15.04 6.41
N LYS A 152 13.36 16.22 6.01
CA LYS A 152 14.73 16.50 5.61
C LYS A 152 15.71 16.25 6.75
N GLU A 153 15.44 16.79 7.93
CA GLU A 153 16.34 16.72 9.09
C GLU A 153 16.60 15.27 9.49
N GLU A 154 15.54 14.46 9.60
CA GLU A 154 15.66 13.04 9.95
C GLU A 154 16.38 12.23 8.86
N LEU A 155 16.23 12.64 7.61
CA LEU A 155 16.90 11.98 6.49
C LEU A 155 18.41 12.30 6.47
N GLU A 156 18.79 13.54 6.80
CA GLU A 156 20.20 13.94 6.98
C GLU A 156 20.86 13.13 8.09
N ASP A 157 20.25 13.10 9.28
CA ASP A 157 20.72 12.31 10.42
C ASP A 157 20.86 10.82 10.06
N TYR A 158 19.85 10.27 9.36
CA TYR A 158 19.83 8.87 9.00
C TYR A 158 20.97 8.51 8.04
N LEU A 159 21.15 9.29 6.97
CA LEU A 159 22.13 9.00 5.91
C LEU A 159 23.57 9.31 6.34
N GLU A 160 23.78 10.26 7.26
CA GLU A 160 25.09 10.51 7.85
C GLU A 160 25.61 9.27 8.60
N VAL A 161 24.74 8.60 9.35
CA VAL A 161 25.08 7.38 10.09
C VAL A 161 24.99 6.13 9.21
N ASN A 162 24.16 6.13 8.18
CA ASN A 162 23.84 4.96 7.35
C ASN A 162 24.05 5.20 5.84
N PRO A 163 25.25 5.61 5.38
CA PRO A 163 25.49 6.01 3.99
C PRO A 163 25.28 4.88 2.97
N HIS A 164 25.34 3.62 3.41
CA HIS A 164 25.14 2.43 2.56
C HIS A 164 23.74 1.80 2.71
N LYS A 165 22.82 2.42 3.47
CA LYS A 165 21.44 1.94 3.66
C LYS A 165 20.41 2.70 2.82
N ALA A 166 20.83 3.15 1.64
CA ALA A 166 19.99 3.74 0.61
C ALA A 166 19.17 2.67 -0.16
N MET A 167 18.25 3.10 -1.03
CA MET A 167 17.30 2.19 -1.71
C MET A 167 17.66 1.97 -3.19
N PRO A 168 17.57 0.73 -3.73
CA PRO A 168 17.12 -0.50 -3.08
C PRO A 168 18.09 -1.04 -2.01
N TYR A 169 17.58 -1.28 -0.81
CA TYR A 169 18.39 -1.69 0.33
C TYR A 169 18.86 -3.14 0.20
N GLY A 170 20.18 -3.37 0.29
CA GLY A 170 20.77 -4.71 0.13
C GLY A 170 20.82 -5.25 -1.30
N PHE A 171 20.38 -4.48 -2.29
CA PHE A 171 20.38 -4.86 -3.71
C PHE A 171 21.17 -3.84 -4.55
N PRO A 172 21.59 -4.17 -5.79
CA PRO A 172 22.19 -3.19 -6.70
C PRO A 172 21.27 -1.98 -6.94
N GLY A 173 21.88 -0.85 -7.29
CA GLY A 173 21.14 0.33 -7.73
C GLY A 173 20.35 0.08 -9.02
N LEU A 174 19.45 1.00 -9.34
CA LEU A 174 18.72 1.00 -10.61
C LEU A 174 19.69 1.17 -11.78
N SER A 175 19.36 0.63 -12.95
CA SER A 175 20.09 1.01 -14.17
C SER A 175 19.92 2.50 -14.44
N LYS A 176 20.87 3.13 -15.15
CA LYS A 176 20.81 4.57 -15.43
C LYS A 176 19.50 5.00 -16.11
N ASN A 177 18.96 4.17 -17.01
CA ASN A 177 17.68 4.46 -17.64
C ASN A 177 16.50 4.39 -16.65
N GLU A 178 16.44 3.34 -15.81
CA GLU A 178 15.40 3.21 -14.77
C GLU A 178 15.48 4.37 -13.76
N TYR A 179 16.70 4.70 -13.31
CA TYR A 179 16.98 5.81 -12.41
C TYR A 179 16.49 7.14 -13.00
N ASN A 180 17.01 7.54 -14.17
CA ASN A 180 16.66 8.82 -14.80
C ASN A 180 15.14 8.93 -15.09
N THR A 181 14.49 7.81 -15.44
CA THR A 181 13.03 7.77 -15.66
C THR A 181 12.26 8.03 -14.37
N ILE A 182 12.57 7.32 -13.28
CA ILE A 182 11.90 7.54 -11.98
C ILE A 182 12.18 8.96 -11.46
N MET A 183 13.43 9.42 -11.53
CA MET A 183 13.81 10.73 -11.01
C MET A 183 13.12 11.88 -11.76
N THR A 184 13.00 11.78 -13.09
CA THR A 184 12.26 12.75 -13.90
C THR A 184 10.77 12.76 -13.55
N TRP A 185 10.17 11.59 -13.33
CA TRP A 185 8.76 11.49 -12.96
C TRP A 185 8.49 12.02 -11.55
N LEU A 186 9.37 11.75 -10.58
CA LEU A 186 9.28 12.31 -9.23
C LEU A 186 9.43 13.84 -9.24
N ASP A 187 10.38 14.37 -10.00
CA ASP A 187 10.58 15.83 -10.13
C ASP A 187 9.38 16.53 -10.81
N ASN A 188 8.71 15.83 -11.74
CA ASN A 188 7.46 16.29 -12.37
C ASN A 188 6.22 16.12 -11.47
N GLY A 189 6.38 15.72 -10.20
CA GLY A 189 5.30 15.65 -9.21
C GLY A 189 4.58 14.30 -9.13
N ALA A 190 5.19 13.22 -9.63
CA ALA A 190 4.69 11.85 -9.50
C ALA A 190 3.22 11.70 -9.98
N ILE A 191 2.95 12.03 -11.24
CA ILE A 191 1.58 12.03 -11.80
C ILE A 191 1.07 10.60 -12.02
N ASP A 192 -0.20 10.34 -11.65
CA ASP A 192 -0.92 9.09 -11.92
C ASP A 192 -1.66 9.15 -13.26
N ASP A 193 -1.50 8.11 -14.07
CA ASP A 193 -2.27 7.90 -15.31
C ASP A 193 -2.99 6.55 -15.33
N THR A 194 -3.17 5.93 -14.15
CA THR A 194 -3.86 4.64 -14.02
C THR A 194 -5.30 4.74 -14.53
N PRO A 195 -5.68 3.95 -15.55
CA PRO A 195 -7.05 3.94 -16.04
C PRO A 195 -8.02 3.48 -14.95
N LYS A 196 -9.05 4.29 -14.69
CA LYS A 196 -10.17 3.90 -13.84
C LYS A 196 -11.07 2.93 -14.62
N ASP A 197 -11.38 1.78 -14.04
CA ASP A 197 -12.25 0.71 -14.57
C ASP A 197 -11.85 0.08 -15.91
N THR A 198 -11.21 -1.08 -15.84
CA THR A 198 -10.90 -1.93 -17.01
C THR A 198 -11.66 -3.26 -16.99
N ILE A 199 -12.86 -3.27 -16.41
CA ILE A 199 -13.70 -4.47 -16.30
C ILE A 199 -14.41 -4.72 -17.63
N ASN A 200 -14.25 -5.91 -18.19
CA ASN A 200 -14.88 -6.28 -19.47
C ASN A 200 -16.35 -6.73 -19.27
N ASP A 201 -17.11 -6.87 -20.37
CA ASP A 201 -18.54 -7.17 -20.28
C ASP A 201 -18.85 -8.57 -19.75
N PHE A 202 -17.96 -9.55 -19.98
CA PHE A 202 -18.07 -10.88 -19.38
C PHE A 202 -17.92 -10.81 -17.86
N GLU A 203 -16.91 -10.08 -17.36
CA GLU A 203 -16.69 -9.87 -15.94
C GLU A 203 -17.85 -9.11 -15.30
N LYS A 204 -18.39 -8.07 -15.94
CA LYS A 204 -19.60 -7.37 -15.46
C LYS A 204 -20.79 -8.32 -15.31
N ALA A 205 -20.99 -9.22 -16.28
CA ALA A 205 -22.06 -10.22 -16.22
C ALA A 205 -21.85 -11.21 -15.07
N GLN A 206 -20.62 -11.67 -14.84
CA GLN A 206 -20.29 -12.55 -13.72
C GLN A 206 -20.44 -11.85 -12.36
N ILE A 207 -19.96 -10.62 -12.24
CA ILE A 207 -20.16 -9.77 -11.05
C ILE A 207 -21.63 -9.69 -10.72
N LYS A 208 -22.48 -9.30 -11.69
CA LYS A 208 -23.92 -9.20 -11.47
C LYS A 208 -24.52 -10.53 -11.01
N LYS A 209 -24.15 -11.64 -11.67
CA LYS A 209 -24.67 -12.98 -11.35
C LYS A 209 -24.36 -13.41 -9.91
N TYR A 210 -23.15 -13.15 -9.44
CA TYR A 210 -22.74 -13.48 -8.08
C TYR A 210 -23.29 -12.50 -7.05
N GLU A 211 -23.34 -11.20 -7.35
CA GLU A 211 -23.98 -10.22 -6.47
C GLU A 211 -25.48 -10.50 -6.30
N ASP A 212 -26.20 -10.91 -7.35
CA ASP A 212 -27.60 -11.31 -7.25
C ASP A 212 -27.75 -12.55 -6.33
N PHE A 213 -26.82 -13.51 -6.38
CA PHE A 213 -26.82 -14.68 -5.50
C PHE A 213 -26.54 -14.32 -4.03
N PHE A 214 -25.54 -13.47 -3.79
CA PHE A 214 -25.14 -13.08 -2.43
C PHE A 214 -26.15 -12.16 -1.76
N ASN A 215 -26.91 -11.38 -2.52
CA ASN A 215 -27.86 -10.39 -2.00
C ASN A 215 -29.33 -10.84 -2.10
N ASP A 216 -29.58 -12.12 -2.39
CA ASP A 216 -30.91 -12.72 -2.30
C ASP A 216 -31.41 -12.65 -0.84
N LYS A 217 -32.68 -12.26 -0.67
CA LYS A 217 -33.28 -12.00 0.65
C LYS A 217 -33.70 -13.26 1.39
N SER A 218 -33.66 -14.43 0.76
CA SER A 218 -33.98 -15.69 1.42
C SER A 218 -32.97 -15.97 2.54
N ILE A 219 -33.46 -16.56 3.63
CA ILE A 219 -32.65 -16.78 4.82
C ILE A 219 -31.44 -17.68 4.54
N LYS A 220 -31.60 -18.71 3.70
CA LYS A 220 -30.49 -19.59 3.30
C LYS A 220 -29.43 -18.83 2.54
N ASN A 221 -29.82 -17.94 1.62
CA ASN A 221 -28.87 -17.12 0.87
C ASN A 221 -28.11 -16.15 1.77
N GLN A 222 -28.77 -15.49 2.71
CA GLN A 222 -28.12 -14.56 3.63
C GLN A 222 -27.03 -15.24 4.47
N VAL A 223 -27.33 -16.39 5.07
CA VAL A 223 -26.37 -17.17 5.85
C VAL A 223 -25.24 -17.72 4.97
N THR A 224 -25.58 -18.20 3.76
CA THR A 224 -24.59 -18.70 2.80
C THR A 224 -23.64 -17.60 2.33
N ALA A 225 -24.17 -16.41 2.02
CA ALA A 225 -23.37 -15.27 1.58
C ALA A 225 -22.42 -14.80 2.69
N ARG A 226 -22.91 -14.76 3.94
CA ARG A 226 -22.09 -14.50 5.14
C ARG A 226 -20.97 -15.52 5.26
N TYR A 227 -21.30 -16.82 5.23
CA TYR A 227 -20.31 -17.89 5.30
C TYR A 227 -19.24 -17.77 4.20
N ILE A 228 -19.64 -17.59 2.94
CA ILE A 228 -18.72 -17.46 1.81
C ILE A 228 -17.83 -16.22 1.98
N TYR A 229 -18.40 -15.07 2.35
CA TYR A 229 -17.62 -13.86 2.60
C TYR A 229 -16.61 -14.05 3.73
N GLU A 230 -17.03 -14.57 4.88
CA GLU A 230 -16.16 -14.78 6.04
C GLU A 230 -15.00 -15.73 5.77
N HIS A 231 -15.16 -16.68 4.84
CA HIS A 231 -14.10 -17.62 4.45
C HIS A 231 -13.26 -17.15 3.26
N LEU A 232 -13.78 -16.25 2.41
CA LEU A 232 -13.12 -15.80 1.19
C LEU A 232 -12.70 -14.32 1.21
N PHE A 233 -12.85 -13.60 2.33
CA PHE A 233 -12.54 -12.16 2.40
C PHE A 233 -11.07 -11.78 2.08
N LEU A 234 -10.13 -12.74 2.18
CA LEU A 234 -8.72 -12.56 1.79
C LEU A 234 -8.40 -13.13 0.40
N ALA A 235 -9.35 -13.82 -0.23
CA ALA A 235 -9.14 -14.46 -1.51
C ALA A 235 -9.34 -13.47 -2.66
N HIS A 236 -8.54 -13.66 -3.70
CA HIS A 236 -8.77 -13.05 -5.00
C HIS A 236 -9.69 -13.95 -5.81
N ILE A 237 -10.65 -13.36 -6.50
CA ILE A 237 -11.62 -14.04 -7.34
C ILE A 237 -11.23 -13.84 -8.79
N SER A 238 -11.19 -14.92 -9.56
CA SER A 238 -11.08 -14.87 -11.01
C SER A 238 -12.35 -15.43 -11.66
N PHE A 239 -12.81 -14.75 -12.70
CA PHE A 239 -13.93 -15.20 -13.54
C PHE A 239 -13.48 -15.91 -14.81
N ASP A 240 -12.29 -15.59 -15.29
CA ASP A 240 -11.71 -16.09 -16.55
C ASP A 240 -10.22 -16.32 -16.34
N ASP A 241 -9.74 -17.51 -16.71
CA ASP A 241 -8.32 -17.88 -16.59
C ASP A 241 -7.44 -17.03 -17.52
N ASN A 242 -8.03 -16.44 -18.57
CA ASN A 242 -7.33 -15.55 -19.50
C ASN A 242 -7.33 -14.08 -19.06
N SER A 243 -8.16 -13.71 -18.08
CA SER A 243 -8.18 -12.36 -17.56
C SER A 243 -7.07 -12.15 -16.54
N LYS A 244 -6.44 -10.98 -16.58
CA LYS A 244 -5.50 -10.52 -15.55
C LYS A 244 -6.19 -9.76 -14.43
N ASN A 245 -7.50 -9.53 -14.52
CA ASN A 245 -8.26 -8.88 -13.47
C ASN A 245 -8.61 -9.88 -12.38
N PHE A 246 -8.48 -9.44 -11.14
CA PHE A 246 -8.94 -10.16 -9.97
C PHE A 246 -9.92 -9.29 -9.20
N PHE A 247 -10.80 -9.94 -8.44
CA PHE A 247 -11.87 -9.29 -7.69
C PHE A 247 -11.83 -9.74 -6.23
N GLN A 248 -12.45 -8.99 -5.34
CA GLN A 248 -12.60 -9.34 -3.94
C GLN A 248 -14.05 -9.12 -3.53
N ILE A 249 -14.54 -9.92 -2.58
CA ILE A 249 -15.86 -9.71 -1.98
C ILE A 249 -15.71 -8.64 -0.91
N ILE A 250 -16.52 -7.60 -0.99
CA ILE A 250 -16.61 -6.53 0.01
C ILE A 250 -18.03 -6.44 0.55
N ARG A 251 -18.18 -5.84 1.73
CA ARG A 251 -19.48 -5.36 2.23
C ARG A 251 -19.59 -3.88 1.93
N SER A 252 -20.65 -3.47 1.25
CA SER A 252 -20.86 -2.13 0.73
C SER A 252 -22.18 -1.54 1.22
N SER A 253 -22.22 -0.24 1.52
CA SER A 253 -23.48 0.47 1.82
C SER A 253 -24.31 0.74 0.56
N THR A 254 -23.72 0.62 -0.64
CA THR A 254 -24.40 0.83 -1.93
C THR A 254 -24.65 -0.47 -2.71
N PRO A 255 -25.83 -0.61 -3.37
CA PRO A 255 -26.20 -1.79 -4.16
C PRO A 255 -25.50 -1.86 -5.52
N SER A 256 -25.59 -3.03 -6.16
CA SER A 256 -25.13 -3.27 -7.54
C SER A 256 -25.58 -2.19 -8.53
N GLY A 257 -24.71 -1.82 -9.46
CA GLY A 257 -24.94 -0.74 -10.42
C GLY A 257 -24.59 0.68 -9.92
N ILE A 258 -24.33 0.83 -8.61
CA ILE A 258 -23.77 2.06 -8.03
C ILE A 258 -22.33 1.78 -7.59
N GLU A 259 -21.47 2.81 -7.65
CA GLU A 259 -20.10 2.76 -7.12
C GLU A 259 -20.11 2.21 -5.69
N ALA A 260 -19.29 1.19 -5.45
CA ALA A 260 -19.27 0.49 -4.17
C ALA A 260 -18.66 1.37 -3.08
N LYS A 261 -19.30 1.41 -1.91
CA LYS A 261 -18.82 2.13 -0.73
C LYS A 261 -18.57 1.15 0.39
N ILE A 262 -17.31 0.73 0.54
CA ILE A 262 -16.90 -0.29 1.51
C ILE A 262 -17.28 0.13 2.93
N ILE A 263 -17.81 -0.82 3.71
CA ILE A 263 -18.01 -0.69 5.15
C ILE A 263 -16.76 -1.28 5.85
N PRO A 264 -15.90 -0.45 6.45
CA PRO A 264 -14.58 -0.88 6.92
C PRO A 264 -14.63 -1.53 8.31
N THR A 265 -15.17 -2.73 8.40
CA THR A 265 -15.10 -3.50 9.66
C THR A 265 -13.70 -4.03 9.93
N ARG A 266 -13.38 -4.35 11.19
CA ARG A 266 -12.07 -4.94 11.55
C ARG A 266 -12.02 -6.41 11.14
N PHE A 267 -13.05 -7.15 11.53
CA PHE A 267 -13.21 -8.57 11.20
C PHE A 267 -14.32 -8.77 10.18
N PRO A 268 -14.25 -9.83 9.36
CA PRO A 268 -15.29 -10.13 8.38
C PRO A 268 -16.63 -10.51 9.05
N TYR A 269 -16.60 -11.01 10.28
CA TYR A 269 -17.80 -11.39 11.05
C TYR A 269 -18.34 -10.27 11.96
N ASP A 270 -17.71 -9.09 11.98
CA ASP A 270 -18.22 -7.95 12.75
C ASP A 270 -19.63 -7.57 12.30
N GLU A 271 -20.51 -7.28 13.27
CA GLU A 271 -21.88 -6.87 13.05
C GLU A 271 -21.95 -5.55 12.25
N ILE A 272 -22.88 -5.49 11.29
CA ILE A 272 -23.25 -4.26 10.58
C ILE A 272 -24.72 -4.01 10.86
N LYS A 273 -25.01 -2.90 11.56
CA LYS A 273 -26.37 -2.53 11.98
C LYS A 273 -27.20 -1.86 10.88
N GLU A 274 -26.54 -1.41 9.83
CA GLU A 274 -27.17 -0.77 8.68
C GLU A 274 -27.35 -1.76 7.52
N LYS A 275 -28.17 -1.37 6.55
CA LYS A 275 -28.34 -2.16 5.34
C LYS A 275 -27.04 -2.16 4.53
N PHE A 276 -26.58 -3.34 4.16
CA PHE A 276 -25.40 -3.52 3.32
C PHE A 276 -25.64 -4.54 2.22
N TYR A 277 -24.68 -4.62 1.31
CA TYR A 277 -24.66 -5.49 0.15
C TYR A 277 -23.29 -6.15 0.02
N TYR A 278 -23.27 -7.43 -0.33
CA TYR A 278 -22.04 -8.07 -0.79
C TYR A 278 -21.77 -7.63 -2.24
N ARG A 279 -20.62 -7.02 -2.48
CA ARG A 279 -20.21 -6.52 -3.80
C ARG A 279 -18.89 -7.15 -4.22
N LEU A 280 -18.67 -7.28 -5.52
CA LEU A 280 -17.40 -7.71 -6.08
C LEU A 280 -16.67 -6.49 -6.63
N GLN A 281 -15.54 -6.15 -6.01
CA GLN A 281 -14.71 -5.02 -6.40
C GLN A 281 -13.43 -5.51 -7.05
N LYS A 282 -12.99 -4.86 -8.13
CA LYS A 282 -11.70 -5.17 -8.75
C LYS A 282 -10.57 -4.87 -7.77
N VAL A 283 -9.61 -5.80 -7.67
CA VAL A 283 -8.38 -5.60 -6.90
C VAL A 283 -7.48 -4.64 -7.67
N GLU A 284 -7.05 -3.58 -7.00
CA GLU A 284 -6.12 -2.59 -7.55
C GLU A 284 -4.68 -2.86 -7.10
N GLY A 285 -3.73 -2.59 -7.99
CA GLY A 285 -2.29 -2.74 -7.74
C GLY A 285 -1.68 -4.06 -8.22
N THR A 286 -0.39 -4.22 -7.94
CA THR A 286 0.39 -5.40 -8.32
C THR A 286 -0.04 -6.62 -7.52
N ILE A 287 -0.36 -7.69 -8.24
CA ILE A 287 -0.59 -8.99 -7.63
C ILE A 287 0.75 -9.56 -7.17
N VAL A 288 0.86 -9.86 -5.88
CA VAL A 288 2.06 -10.47 -5.27
C VAL A 288 1.72 -11.82 -4.68
N HIS A 289 2.63 -12.79 -4.87
CA HIS A 289 2.41 -14.18 -4.44
C HIS A 289 2.01 -14.31 -2.97
N LYS A 290 2.61 -13.51 -2.09
CA LYS A 290 2.38 -13.52 -0.62
C LYS A 290 0.94 -13.18 -0.19
N THR A 291 0.12 -12.59 -1.05
CA THR A 291 -1.29 -12.29 -0.76
C THR A 291 -2.24 -12.79 -1.83
N HIS A 292 -1.79 -13.66 -2.74
CA HIS A 292 -2.56 -14.07 -3.91
C HIS A 292 -3.12 -15.49 -3.78
N MET A 293 -4.24 -15.62 -3.05
CA MET A 293 -5.00 -16.88 -2.96
C MET A 293 -6.19 -16.80 -3.93
N VAL A 294 -6.15 -17.56 -5.02
CA VAL A 294 -7.17 -17.43 -6.09
C VAL A 294 -8.28 -18.45 -5.95
N VAL A 295 -9.52 -17.99 -6.02
CA VAL A 295 -10.72 -18.81 -6.13
C VAL A 295 -11.42 -18.51 -7.43
N LYS A 296 -11.67 -19.55 -8.22
CA LYS A 296 -12.40 -19.43 -9.49
C LYS A 296 -13.89 -19.36 -9.26
N PHE A 297 -14.52 -18.30 -9.77
CA PHE A 297 -15.96 -18.10 -9.77
C PHE A 297 -16.49 -18.32 -11.19
N ASN A 298 -17.17 -19.43 -11.40
CA ASN A 298 -17.81 -19.80 -12.67
C ASN A 298 -19.17 -20.44 -12.41
N ASP A 299 -19.86 -20.88 -13.47
CA ASP A 299 -21.19 -21.48 -13.35
C ASP A 299 -21.20 -22.77 -12.53
N GLU A 300 -20.13 -23.55 -12.60
CA GLU A 300 -19.95 -24.76 -11.81
C GLU A 300 -19.81 -24.45 -10.31
N LYS A 301 -19.00 -23.43 -9.96
CA LYS A 301 -18.83 -22.99 -8.57
C LYS A 301 -20.13 -22.44 -7.98
N LEU A 302 -20.88 -21.66 -8.76
CA LEU A 302 -22.19 -21.17 -8.32
C LEU A 302 -23.19 -22.30 -8.15
N ARG A 303 -23.19 -23.29 -9.06
CA ARG A 303 -24.03 -24.48 -8.93
C ARG A 303 -23.66 -25.27 -7.68
N PHE A 304 -22.36 -25.46 -7.42
CA PHE A 304 -21.88 -26.08 -6.18
C PHE A 304 -22.44 -25.36 -4.94
N TYR A 305 -22.36 -24.03 -4.86
CA TYR A 305 -22.94 -23.29 -3.73
C TYR A 305 -24.46 -23.50 -3.60
N LYS A 306 -25.19 -23.49 -4.71
CA LYS A 306 -26.65 -23.73 -4.69
C LYS A 306 -26.98 -25.16 -4.24
N ASP A 307 -26.24 -26.15 -4.74
CA ASP A 307 -26.48 -27.57 -4.46
C ASP A 307 -26.10 -27.93 -3.02
N THR A 308 -25.06 -27.31 -2.47
CA THR A 308 -24.59 -27.58 -1.11
C THR A 308 -25.37 -26.81 -0.06
N PHE A 309 -25.68 -25.53 -0.29
CA PHE A 309 -26.22 -24.67 0.77
C PHE A 309 -27.70 -24.32 0.61
N ILE A 310 -28.21 -24.23 -0.63
CA ILE A 310 -29.56 -23.69 -0.88
C ILE A 310 -30.60 -24.80 -1.06
N LYS A 311 -30.32 -25.78 -1.93
CA LYS A 311 -31.24 -26.88 -2.25
C LYS A 311 -31.53 -27.83 -1.09
N PRO A 312 -30.56 -28.22 -0.24
CA PRO A 312 -30.84 -29.19 0.83
C PRO A 312 -31.85 -28.62 1.83
N ASN A 313 -32.72 -29.48 2.37
CA ASN A 313 -33.62 -29.07 3.44
C ASN A 313 -32.83 -28.82 4.72
N TRP A 314 -33.10 -27.71 5.39
CA TRP A 314 -32.48 -27.40 6.69
C TRP A 314 -33.47 -27.83 7.76
N GLU A 315 -33.03 -28.72 8.64
CA GLU A 315 -33.87 -29.26 9.73
C GLU A 315 -34.13 -28.19 10.80
N GLU A 316 -33.19 -27.25 10.96
CA GLU A 316 -33.29 -26.11 11.86
C GLU A 316 -33.19 -24.79 11.08
N GLY A 317 -33.96 -23.79 11.52
CA GLY A 317 -33.82 -22.43 11.03
C GLY A 317 -32.52 -21.82 11.55
N PRO A 318 -31.77 -21.07 10.73
CA PRO A 318 -30.54 -20.46 11.18
C PRO A 318 -30.79 -19.31 12.15
N PHE A 319 -29.86 -19.12 13.09
CA PHE A 319 -29.77 -17.90 13.88
C PHE A 319 -29.12 -16.80 13.04
N ILE A 320 -29.76 -15.62 13.01
CA ILE A 320 -29.27 -14.43 12.29
C ILE A 320 -28.42 -13.58 13.24
#